data_AF-A0A969AYM7-F1
#
_entry.id   AF-A0A969AYM7-F1
#
_cell.length_a   1.000
_cell.length_b   1.000
_cell.length_c   1.000
_cell.angle_alpha   90.00
_cell.angle_beta   90.00
_cell.angle_gamma   90.00
#
_symmetry.space_group_name_H-M   'P 1'
#
loop_
_entity.id
_entity.type
_entity.pdbx_description
1 polymer ?
#
loop_
_entity_poly.entity_id
_entity_poly.type
_entity_poly.pdbx_seq_one_letter_code
_entity_poly.pdbx_strand_id
1 'polypeptide(L)'
;MVSDETTNLQTFREYGLRFDIEEAFLDDQSNGWNLQKSEIRSVCDLSRLFFILAVATLYVTAQGMAVVESGRRRWVDTHWFRGNSYFRIGFEWVKAALQEGWRLVQQVRFLHNRDPEPAMASRRQHQQTKQRLEFRVCSFAYQPD
;
A
#
# COMPACT_ATOMS: atom_id res chain seq x y z
N MET A 1 -7.31 19.48 10.25
CA MET A 1 -6.28 19.55 9.19
C MET A 1 -5.92 21.00 9.03
N VAL A 2 -4.63 21.33 9.04
CA VAL A 2 -4.13 22.67 8.70
C VAL A 2 -3.37 22.50 7.40
N SER A 3 -3.68 23.32 6.40
CA SER A 3 -3.07 23.28 5.08
C SER A 3 -2.99 24.69 4.53
N ASP A 4 -1.98 24.92 3.71
CA ASP A 4 -1.78 26.09 2.85
C ASP A 4 -2.63 26.03 1.57
N GLU A 5 -3.29 24.89 1.30
CA GLU A 5 -4.22 24.74 0.18
C GLU A 5 -5.65 25.17 0.53
N THR A 6 -6.45 25.47 -0.50
CA THR A 6 -7.86 25.85 -0.33
C THR A 6 -8.67 24.67 0.19
N THR A 7 -9.27 24.82 1.37
CA THR A 7 -10.13 23.81 1.99
C THR A 7 -11.33 23.43 1.10
N ASN A 8 -11.24 22.26 0.47
CA ASN A 8 -12.30 21.70 -0.37
C ASN A 8 -12.39 20.17 -0.18
N LEU A 9 -13.42 19.53 -0.74
CA LEU A 9 -13.65 18.08 -0.59
C LEU A 9 -12.49 17.24 -1.12
N GLN A 10 -11.78 17.70 -2.15
CA GLN A 10 -10.62 17.01 -2.71
C GLN A 10 -9.45 17.01 -1.72
N THR A 11 -9.17 18.13 -1.03
CA THR A 11 -8.11 18.18 -0.01
C THR A 11 -8.41 17.25 1.17
N PHE A 12 -9.69 17.13 1.58
CA PHE A 12 -10.09 16.15 2.60
C PHE A 12 -9.91 14.71 2.12
N ARG A 13 -10.23 14.43 0.85
CA ARG A 13 -10.04 13.11 0.23
C ARG A 13 -8.57 12.73 0.21
N GLU A 14 -7.70 13.65 -0.19
CA GLU A 14 -6.25 13.46 -0.23
C GLU A 14 -5.67 13.23 1.17
N TYR A 15 -6.10 14.02 2.16
CA TYR A 15 -5.72 13.76 3.55
C TYR A 15 -6.20 12.39 4.06
N GLY A 16 -7.35 11.92 3.56
CA GLY A 16 -7.84 10.57 3.84
C GLY A 16 -6.87 9.46 3.40
N LEU A 17 -6.09 9.68 2.34
CA LEU A 17 -5.05 8.74 1.86
C LEU A 17 -3.84 8.67 2.78
N ARG A 18 -3.71 9.58 3.77
CA ARG A 18 -2.61 9.54 4.74
C ARG A 18 -2.53 8.20 5.48
N PHE A 19 -3.66 7.54 5.70
CA PHE A 19 -3.70 6.23 6.37
C PHE A 19 -3.04 5.11 5.55
N ASP A 20 -2.82 5.30 4.25
CA ASP A 20 -2.13 4.32 3.39
C ASP A 20 -0.67 4.10 3.84
N ILE A 21 -0.06 5.05 4.57
CA ILE A 21 1.28 4.88 5.15
C ILE A 21 1.33 3.77 6.20
N GLU A 22 0.22 3.47 6.87
CA GLU A 22 0.14 2.41 7.87
C GLU A 22 0.36 1.03 7.24
N GLU A 23 -0.04 0.85 5.97
CA GLU A 23 0.21 -0.37 5.21
C GLU A 23 1.72 -0.61 5.04
N ALA A 24 2.47 0.44 4.68
CA ALA A 24 3.93 0.37 4.56
C ALA A 24 4.60 0.05 5.92
N PHE A 25 4.12 0.64 7.01
CA PHE A 25 4.64 0.31 8.34
C PHE A 25 4.37 -1.15 8.74
N LEU A 26 3.21 -1.71 8.37
CA LEU A 26 2.93 -3.12 8.61
C LEU A 26 3.88 -4.03 7.82
N ASP A 27 4.15 -3.69 6.56
CA ASP A 27 5.04 -4.45 5.68
C ASP A 27 6.51 -4.43 6.17
N ASP A 28 7.00 -3.33 6.74
CA ASP A 28 8.35 -3.25 7.33
C ASP A 28 8.52 -4.10 8.61
N GLN A 29 7.41 -4.42 9.28
CA GLN A 29 7.38 -5.20 10.51
C GLN A 29 7.17 -6.70 10.21
N SER A 30 6.56 -7.43 11.15
CA SER A 30 6.38 -8.89 11.08
C SER A 30 5.56 -9.36 9.87
N ASN A 31 4.80 -8.48 9.23
CA ASN A 31 3.98 -8.81 8.06
C ASN A 31 4.79 -8.86 6.75
N GLY A 32 6.02 -8.37 6.71
CA GLY A 32 6.91 -8.45 5.54
C GLY A 32 8.36 -8.66 5.93
N TRP A 33 9.13 -7.58 6.03
CA TRP A 33 10.59 -7.61 6.18
C TRP A 33 11.06 -7.99 7.58
N ASN A 34 10.23 -7.76 8.59
CA ASN A 34 10.52 -8.05 9.99
C ASN A 34 11.83 -7.40 10.46
N LEU A 35 11.95 -6.09 10.21
CA LEU A 35 13.16 -5.31 10.45
C LEU A 35 13.75 -5.53 11.85
N GLN A 36 12.92 -5.72 12.87
CA GLN A 36 13.35 -5.93 14.25
C GLN A 36 14.24 -7.17 14.41
N LYS A 37 14.08 -8.19 13.56
CA LYS A 37 14.93 -9.39 13.55
C LYS A 37 16.34 -9.15 13.01
N SER A 38 16.62 -8.00 12.38
CA SER A 38 17.97 -7.66 11.96
C SER A 38 18.91 -7.38 13.15
N GLU A 39 18.36 -7.05 14.32
CA GLU A 39 19.08 -6.70 15.55
C GLU A 39 20.10 -5.56 15.41
N ILE A 40 20.07 -4.81 14.29
CA ILE A 40 20.98 -3.70 14.02
C ILE A 40 20.75 -2.58 15.03
N ARG A 41 21.81 -2.18 15.73
CA ARG A 41 21.79 -1.08 16.72
C ARG A 41 22.43 0.21 16.21
N SER A 42 23.22 0.13 15.15
CA SER A 42 23.87 1.27 14.51
C SER A 42 22.87 2.06 13.68
N VAL A 43 22.74 3.36 13.95
CA VAL A 43 21.83 4.25 13.20
C VAL A 43 22.19 4.28 11.72
N CYS A 44 23.48 4.37 11.38
CA CYS A 44 23.93 4.41 9.99
C CYS A 44 23.59 3.13 9.23
N ASP A 45 23.74 1.98 9.87
CA ASP A 45 23.46 0.70 9.23
C ASP A 45 21.96 0.45 9.13
N LEU A 46 21.19 0.91 10.11
CA LEU A 46 19.73 0.90 10.05
C LEU A 46 19.21 1.77 8.89
N SER A 47 19.76 2.98 8.71
CA SER A 47 19.40 3.84 7.58
C SER A 47 19.70 3.20 6.22
N ARG A 48 20.86 2.53 6.10
CA ARG A 48 21.22 1.81 4.86
C ARG A 48 20.29 0.63 4.62
N LEU A 49 19.96 -0.14 5.66
CA LEU A 49 19.02 -1.25 5.55
C LEU A 49 17.63 -0.75 5.12
N PHE A 50 17.11 0.30 5.75
CA PHE A 50 15.83 0.91 5.35
C PHE A 50 15.83 1.34 3.90
N PHE A 51 16.92 1.93 3.40
CA PHE A 51 17.02 2.30 1.99
C PHE A 51 16.90 1.06 1.07
N ILE A 52 17.61 -0.02 1.40
CA ILE A 52 17.53 -1.28 0.64
C ILE A 52 16.12 -1.86 0.71
N LEU A 53 15.51 -1.89 1.90
CA LEU A 53 14.15 -2.38 2.10
C LEU A 53 13.13 -1.54 1.35
N ALA A 54 13.26 -0.22 1.31
CA ALA A 54 12.38 0.65 0.53
C ALA A 54 12.43 0.32 -0.97
N VAL A 55 13.63 0.09 -1.52
CA VAL A 55 13.79 -0.35 -2.92
C VAL A 55 13.23 -1.75 -3.12
N ALA A 56 13.43 -2.67 -2.18
CA ALA A 56 12.88 -4.01 -2.23
C ALA A 56 11.35 -3.99 -2.18
N THR A 57 10.74 -3.16 -1.31
CA THR A 57 9.29 -2.94 -1.24
C THR A 57 8.77 -2.45 -2.57
N LEU A 58 9.45 -1.49 -3.22
CA LEU A 58 9.05 -1.00 -4.54
C LEU A 58 9.05 -2.13 -5.58
N TYR A 59 10.12 -2.93 -5.63
CA TYR A 59 10.22 -4.06 -6.55
C TYR A 59 9.13 -5.12 -6.29
N VAL A 60 8.95 -5.52 -5.04
CA VAL A 60 7.98 -6.53 -4.63
C VAL A 60 6.55 -6.05 -4.89
N THR A 61 6.23 -4.79 -4.64
CA THR A 61 4.92 -4.21 -4.98
C THR A 61 4.67 -4.22 -6.48
N ALA A 62 5.67 -3.89 -7.30
CA ALA A 62 5.56 -4.00 -8.76
C ALA A 62 5.37 -5.45 -9.23
N GLN A 63 6.05 -6.41 -8.60
CA GLN A 63 5.82 -7.83 -8.84
C GLN A 63 4.37 -8.22 -8.54
N GLY A 64 3.83 -7.78 -7.39
CA GLY A 64 2.45 -8.06 -7.01
C GLY A 64 1.43 -7.45 -7.98
N MET A 65 1.66 -6.22 -8.41
CA MET A 65 0.85 -5.57 -9.45
C MET A 65 0.84 -6.39 -10.75
N ALA A 66 2.01 -6.81 -11.24
CA ALA A 66 2.11 -7.63 -12.44
C ALA A 66 1.41 -9.00 -12.30
N VAL A 67 1.46 -9.60 -11.12
CA VAL A 67 0.74 -10.85 -10.82
C VAL A 67 -0.77 -10.65 -10.92
N VAL A 68 -1.27 -9.54 -10.38
CA VAL A 68 -2.69 -9.16 -10.46
C VAL A 68 -3.09 -8.88 -11.91
N GLU A 69 -2.33 -8.08 -12.64
CA GLU A 69 -2.57 -7.77 -14.05
C GLU A 69 -2.57 -9.03 -14.93
N SER A 70 -1.72 -10.02 -14.62
CA SER A 70 -1.68 -11.30 -15.33
C SER A 70 -2.82 -12.27 -14.97
N GLY A 71 -3.70 -11.90 -14.03
CA GLY A 71 -4.80 -12.75 -13.56
C GLY A 71 -4.37 -13.93 -12.70
N ARG A 72 -3.12 -13.95 -12.21
CA ARG A 72 -2.55 -15.06 -11.42
C ARG A 72 -2.58 -14.81 -9.92
N ARG A 73 -3.20 -13.72 -9.47
CA ARG A 73 -3.38 -13.37 -8.04
C ARG A 73 -3.76 -14.56 -7.17
N ARG A 74 -4.74 -15.35 -7.60
CA ARG A 74 -5.31 -16.46 -6.82
C ARG A 74 -4.32 -17.59 -6.48
N TRP A 75 -3.16 -17.61 -7.12
CA TRP A 75 -2.11 -18.60 -6.87
C TRP A 75 -1.40 -18.31 -5.54
N VAL A 76 -1.42 -17.04 -5.09
CA VAL A 76 -0.74 -16.57 -3.88
C VAL A 76 -1.67 -15.82 -2.92
N ASP A 77 -2.86 -15.42 -3.37
CA ASP A 77 -3.92 -14.80 -2.56
C ASP A 77 -5.23 -15.57 -2.73
N THR A 78 -5.56 -16.42 -1.76
CA THR A 78 -6.70 -17.36 -1.84
C THR A 78 -8.07 -16.68 -1.78
N HIS A 79 -8.11 -15.40 -1.38
CA HIS A 79 -9.36 -14.66 -1.20
C HIS A 79 -10.09 -14.42 -2.53
N TRP A 80 -11.43 -14.42 -2.46
CA TRP A 80 -12.31 -14.17 -3.61
C TRP A 80 -12.09 -12.77 -4.20
N PHE A 81 -12.10 -11.75 -3.35
CA PHE A 81 -11.63 -10.41 -3.66
C PHE A 81 -10.17 -10.29 -3.23
N ARG A 82 -9.45 -9.25 -3.69
CA ARG A 82 -8.10 -8.98 -3.19
C ARG A 82 -8.15 -8.79 -1.67
N GLY A 83 -7.56 -9.74 -0.94
CA GLY A 83 -7.44 -9.68 0.53
C GLY A 83 -6.08 -9.16 0.98
N ASN A 84 -5.05 -9.43 0.17
CA ASN A 84 -3.67 -9.04 0.45
C ASN A 84 -3.28 -7.74 -0.24
N SER A 85 -2.32 -7.01 0.35
CA SER A 85 -1.67 -5.87 -0.31
C SER A 85 -0.92 -6.33 -1.57
N TYR A 86 -0.66 -5.41 -2.50
CA TYR A 86 0.18 -5.70 -3.66
C TYR A 86 1.58 -6.14 -3.23
N PHE A 87 2.13 -5.51 -2.19
CA PHE A 87 3.37 -5.96 -1.57
C PHE A 87 3.28 -7.42 -1.14
N ARG A 88 2.26 -7.81 -0.37
CA ARG A 88 2.13 -9.17 0.16
C ARG A 88 1.95 -10.20 -0.96
N ILE A 89 1.16 -9.88 -1.98
CA ILE A 89 1.00 -10.71 -3.19
C ILE A 89 2.36 -10.92 -3.87
N GLY A 90 3.11 -9.83 -4.08
CA GLY A 90 4.43 -9.89 -4.68
C GLY A 90 5.43 -10.67 -3.83
N PHE A 91 5.37 -10.52 -2.51
CA PHE A 91 6.28 -11.17 -1.58
C PHE A 91 6.07 -12.70 -1.58
N GLU A 92 4.81 -13.14 -1.51
CA GLU A 92 4.47 -14.56 -1.66
C GLU A 92 4.86 -15.10 -3.04
N TRP A 93 4.65 -14.32 -4.10
CA TRP A 93 5.08 -14.70 -5.44
C TRP A 93 6.60 -14.85 -5.56
N VAL A 94 7.39 -13.94 -4.98
CA VAL A 94 8.86 -14.05 -4.98
C VAL A 94 9.32 -15.31 -4.26
N LYS A 95 8.74 -15.61 -3.09
CA LYS A 95 9.05 -16.85 -2.36
C LYS A 95 8.71 -18.09 -3.18
N ALA A 96 7.51 -18.14 -3.77
CA ALA A 96 7.10 -19.23 -4.64
C ALA A 96 7.99 -19.33 -5.89
N ALA A 97 8.40 -18.21 -6.48
CA ALA A 97 9.29 -18.17 -7.63
C ALA A 97 10.68 -18.74 -7.33
N LEU A 98 11.21 -18.50 -6.12
CA LEU A 98 12.48 -19.06 -5.69
C LEU A 98 12.41 -20.58 -5.46
N GLN A 99 11.25 -21.12 -5.12
CA GLN A 99 11.03 -22.54 -4.89
C GLN A 99 10.66 -23.30 -6.18
N GLU A 100 9.76 -22.72 -6.98
CA GLU A 100 9.10 -23.36 -8.12
C GLU A 100 9.63 -22.86 -9.48
N GLY A 101 10.59 -21.93 -9.49
CA GLY A 101 11.18 -21.38 -10.71
C GLY A 101 10.23 -20.46 -11.50
N TRP A 102 9.25 -19.85 -10.85
CA TRP A 102 8.34 -18.91 -11.53
C TRP A 102 9.08 -17.66 -12.01
N ARG A 103 8.54 -17.04 -13.07
CA ARG A 103 9.13 -15.82 -13.61
C ARG A 103 8.85 -14.63 -12.70
N LEU A 104 9.89 -13.85 -12.48
CA LEU A 104 9.83 -12.54 -11.83
C LEU A 104 9.77 -11.43 -12.87
N VAL A 105 9.31 -10.25 -12.45
CA VAL A 105 9.29 -9.05 -13.27
C VAL A 105 10.72 -8.62 -13.59
N GLN A 106 10.97 -8.35 -14.86
CA GLN A 106 12.26 -7.82 -15.32
C GLN A 106 12.29 -6.29 -15.29
N GLN A 107 11.11 -5.67 -15.20
CA GLN A 107 10.94 -4.22 -15.23
C GLN A 107 9.93 -3.80 -14.17
N VAL A 108 10.33 -2.83 -13.35
CA VAL A 108 9.47 -2.18 -12.37
C VAL A 108 8.66 -1.11 -13.09
N ARG A 109 7.33 -1.25 -13.12
CA ARG A 109 6.42 -0.30 -13.77
C ARG A 109 5.26 0.06 -12.85
N PHE A 110 5.03 1.36 -12.70
CA PHE A 110 3.85 1.91 -12.04
C PHE A 110 3.16 2.83 -13.03
N LEU A 111 2.02 2.40 -13.56
CA LEU A 111 1.35 3.08 -14.68
C LEU A 111 0.50 4.26 -14.21
N HIS A 112 -0.17 4.12 -13.08
CA HIS A 112 -1.04 5.15 -12.51
C HIS A 112 -1.24 4.95 -11.02
N ASN A 113 -1.69 6.00 -10.34
CA ASN A 113 -2.02 5.98 -8.91
C ASN A 113 -3.39 5.35 -8.59
N ARG A 114 -4.16 4.92 -9.61
CA ARG A 114 -5.44 4.24 -9.39
C ARG A 114 -5.20 2.78 -9.02
N ASP A 115 -5.91 2.30 -8.00
CA ASP A 115 -5.90 0.87 -7.64
C ASP A 115 -6.81 0.09 -8.62
N PRO A 116 -6.25 -0.80 -9.47
CA PRO A 116 -7.04 -1.55 -10.44
C PRO A 116 -7.91 -2.66 -9.82
N GLU A 117 -7.51 -3.22 -8.67
CA GLU A 117 -8.28 -4.26 -7.97
C GLU A 117 -8.32 -3.96 -6.45
N PRO A 118 -9.15 -2.99 -6.00
CA PRO A 118 -9.18 -2.55 -4.61
C PRO A 118 -9.39 -3.68 -3.62
N ALA A 119 -8.66 -3.64 -2.50
CA ALA A 119 -8.85 -4.58 -1.41
C ALA A 119 -10.30 -4.55 -0.92
N MET A 120 -10.92 -5.71 -0.76
CA MET A 120 -12.33 -5.81 -0.39
C MET A 120 -12.60 -7.03 0.45
N ALA A 121 -13.00 -6.83 1.71
CA ALA A 121 -13.43 -7.94 2.56
C ALA A 121 -14.80 -8.51 2.13
N SER A 122 -15.76 -7.64 1.79
CA SER A 122 -17.06 -8.04 1.26
C SER A 122 -17.71 -6.95 0.41
N ARG A 123 -18.59 -7.34 -0.52
CA ARG A 123 -19.35 -6.39 -1.35
C ARG A 123 -20.22 -5.45 -0.53
N ARG A 124 -20.88 -5.98 0.52
CA ARG A 124 -21.79 -5.22 1.39
C ARG A 124 -21.05 -4.13 2.15
N GLN A 125 -19.94 -4.49 2.79
CA GLN A 125 -19.12 -3.55 3.55
C GLN A 125 -18.51 -2.49 2.63
N HIS A 126 -18.02 -2.88 1.44
CA HIS A 126 -17.49 -1.94 0.47
C HIS A 126 -18.51 -0.90 0.02
N GLN A 127 -19.74 -1.34 -0.26
CA GLN A 127 -20.84 -0.45 -0.62
C GLN A 127 -21.21 0.51 0.51
N GLN A 128 -21.28 0.02 1.76
CA GLN A 128 -21.56 0.87 2.93
C GLN A 128 -20.45 1.91 3.15
N THR A 129 -19.18 1.53 3.06
CA THR A 129 -18.05 2.46 3.21
C THR A 129 -18.06 3.53 2.11
N LYS A 130 -18.33 3.15 0.86
CA LYS A 130 -18.46 4.09 -0.26
C LYS A 130 -19.55 5.14 -0.05
N GLN A 131 -20.65 4.77 0.61
CA GLN A 131 -21.77 5.66 0.87
C GLN A 131 -21.56 6.55 2.11
N ARG A 132 -20.65 6.18 3.03
CA ARG A 132 -20.48 6.87 4.32
C ARG A 132 -19.52 8.07 4.27
N LEU A 133 -18.66 8.17 3.25
CA LEU A 133 -17.70 9.25 3.10
C LEU A 133 -18.36 10.51 2.49
N GLU A 134 -19.33 11.07 3.19
CA GLU A 134 -19.90 12.39 2.87
C GLU A 134 -19.27 13.43 3.81
N PHE A 135 -18.26 14.14 3.33
CA PHE A 135 -17.71 15.29 4.04
C PHE A 135 -18.60 16.51 3.78
N ARG A 136 -18.92 17.28 4.83
CA ARG A 136 -19.58 18.57 4.69
C ARG A 136 -18.55 19.66 5.03
N VAL A 137 -18.20 20.49 4.04
CA VAL A 137 -17.29 21.61 4.26
C VAL A 137 -18.07 22.76 4.91
N CYS A 138 -17.66 23.12 6.13
CA CYS A 138 -18.12 24.33 6.82
C CYS A 138 -16.94 25.29 6.93
N SER A 139 -16.98 26.42 6.24
CA SER A 139 -15.97 27.47 6.33
C SER A 139 -16.40 28.57 7.29
N PHE A 140 -15.52 28.94 8.21
CA PHE A 140 -15.69 30.07 9.12
C PHE A 140 -14.58 31.08 8.85
N ALA A 141 -14.94 32.35 8.67
CA ALA A 141 -13.97 33.45 8.60
C ALA A 141 -13.95 34.16 9.96
N TYR A 142 -12.78 34.24 10.58
CA TYR A 142 -12.56 35.06 11.76
C TYR A 142 -12.12 36.45 11.31
N GLN A 143 -12.76 37.51 11.83
CA GLN A 143 -12.22 38.85 11.70
C GLN A 143 -11.09 39.02 12.72
N PRO A 144 -9.93 39.57 12.33
CA PRO A 144 -8.90 39.94 13.28
C PRO A 144 -9.34 41.16 14.11
N ASP A 145 -9.03 41.14 15.40
CA ASP A 145 -9.24 42.27 16.34
C ASP A 145 -8.37 43.49 15.99
#